data_AF-A0A640KWV6-F1
#
_entry.id   AF-A0A640KWV6-F1
#
_cell.length_a   1.000
_cell.length_b   1.000
_cell.length_c   1.000
_cell.angle_alpha   90.00
_cell.angle_beta   90.00
_cell.angle_gamma   90.00
#
_symmetry.space_group_name_H-M   'P 1'
#
loop_
_entity.id
_entity.type
_entity.pdbx_description
1 polymer ?
#
loop_
_entity_poly.entity_id
_entity_poly.type
_entity_poly.pdbx_seq_one_letter_code
_entity_poly.pdbx_strand_id
1 'polypeptide(L)'
;MLRSTVQRLAKPNVVVLGTGWAGCYAAHHIDPNLCNIHVISTRNHMVFTPLLPQTTTGTLEFRSVCEPITNIQPALAKLPHRFLRSVIYDVDFDEKQVKCVGVGVVGGSENVPVNKFSVPYDYLIMAFGARPNTFNIPGVEEKAFFLREVNEARGIRKRLVQNIMTANLPTTSIEEAKRLLHTVVVGGGPTGIEFAANLAEFFREDIKNVNTSLLPYCKVTVLEAGEVLGSFDAALRQYGKVRLNHLGVEIQKTAVVGVTDEEVFTKSGEVLPTGLVVWSTGVGSGPITKALKCDKTNRGRISIDDHLRVLRDGKPIPNVFAAGDCAASNEKPLPTLAAVASRQGRYIGKEINNVLKGKPISKPFLYRSLGSMASIGNHSAIVSLGNKFKFDLNGCAALWVWKSAYLTILGSIRSKLYVIVNWAGSQIFGRDITYIGDLAEDRIYSALAGEEVLKEMKGKKTLETLKTVKQESAYASAVEEEGANKGFLSRKLGESTPRALHGQTIEDSQVAHAAAAAKTVEPEKKM
;
A
#
# COMPACT_ATOMS: atom_id res chain seq x y z
N MET A 1 41.26 -32.65 -11.94
CA MET A 1 41.02 -33.47 -10.73
C MET A 1 41.03 -32.67 -9.42
N LEU A 2 41.87 -31.64 -9.22
CA LEU A 2 41.88 -30.87 -7.97
C LEU A 2 40.66 -29.92 -7.77
N ARG A 3 40.12 -29.31 -8.84
CA ARG A 3 38.90 -28.47 -8.76
C ARG A 3 37.65 -29.27 -8.32
N SER A 4 37.53 -30.53 -8.73
CA SER A 4 36.38 -31.39 -8.39
C SER A 4 36.41 -31.89 -6.93
N THR A 5 37.58 -31.97 -6.32
CA THR A 5 37.73 -32.41 -4.92
C THR A 5 37.48 -31.27 -3.93
N VAL A 6 37.89 -30.04 -4.27
CA VAL A 6 37.62 -28.83 -3.45
C VAL A 6 36.14 -28.46 -3.47
N GLN A 7 35.45 -28.65 -4.60
CA GLN A 7 33.99 -28.45 -4.69
C GLN A 7 33.18 -29.43 -3.82
N ARG A 8 33.76 -30.60 -3.49
CA ARG A 8 33.16 -31.61 -2.61
C ARG A 8 33.26 -31.27 -1.11
N LEU A 9 34.13 -30.33 -0.73
CA LEU A 9 34.37 -29.92 0.67
C LEU A 9 33.52 -28.70 1.09
N ALA A 10 33.06 -27.89 0.14
CA ALA A 10 32.20 -26.74 0.41
C ALA A 10 30.73 -27.15 0.40
N LYS A 11 29.98 -26.77 1.45
CA LYS A 11 28.53 -26.98 1.49
C LYS A 11 27.85 -26.23 0.33
N PRO A 12 26.83 -26.82 -0.33
CA PRO A 12 26.13 -26.17 -1.44
C PRO A 12 25.38 -24.92 -0.99
N ASN A 13 25.21 -23.97 -1.90
CA ASN A 13 24.48 -22.71 -1.69
C ASN A 13 23.00 -22.88 -2.05
N VAL A 14 22.12 -22.67 -1.07
CA VAL A 14 20.67 -22.62 -1.26
C VAL A 14 20.22 -21.16 -1.17
N VAL A 15 19.73 -20.61 -2.29
CA VAL A 15 19.29 -19.22 -2.40
C VAL A 15 17.77 -19.15 -2.42
N VAL A 16 17.19 -18.37 -1.51
CA VAL A 16 15.75 -18.14 -1.39
C VAL A 16 15.44 -16.69 -1.73
N LEU A 17 14.60 -16.46 -2.74
CA LEU A 17 14.18 -15.14 -3.17
C LEU A 17 12.82 -14.80 -2.56
N GLY A 18 12.79 -13.83 -1.66
CA GLY A 18 11.58 -13.35 -0.99
C GLY A 18 11.41 -13.85 0.44
N THR A 19 10.81 -12.99 1.26
CA THR A 19 10.50 -13.21 2.69
C THR A 19 9.00 -13.25 2.93
N GLY A 20 8.24 -13.83 1.99
CA GLY A 20 6.80 -14.09 2.12
C GLY A 20 6.50 -15.47 2.67
N TRP A 21 5.22 -15.89 2.60
CA TRP A 21 4.76 -17.20 3.07
C TRP A 21 5.56 -18.39 2.52
N ALA A 22 5.83 -18.44 1.21
CA ALA A 22 6.60 -19.53 0.62
C ALA A 22 8.08 -19.48 1.02
N GLY A 23 8.72 -18.31 0.90
CA GLY A 23 10.16 -18.15 1.15
C GLY A 23 10.54 -18.40 2.61
N CYS A 24 9.78 -17.83 3.55
CA CYS A 24 10.02 -18.04 4.98
C CYS A 24 9.79 -19.48 5.42
N TYR A 25 8.74 -20.14 4.93
CA TYR A 25 8.52 -21.56 5.24
C TYR A 25 9.57 -22.47 4.61
N ALA A 26 10.08 -22.14 3.41
CA ALA A 26 11.21 -22.86 2.82
C ALA A 26 12.48 -22.68 3.68
N ALA A 27 12.85 -21.42 3.97
CA ALA A 27 14.02 -21.09 4.79
C ALA A 27 13.99 -21.75 6.17
N HIS A 28 12.83 -21.79 6.83
CA HIS A 28 12.63 -22.47 8.12
C HIS A 28 12.89 -23.97 8.04
N HIS A 29 12.52 -24.62 6.94
CA HIS A 29 12.59 -26.08 6.82
C HIS A 29 13.89 -26.57 6.18
N ILE A 30 14.75 -25.69 5.66
CA ILE A 30 16.09 -26.04 5.20
C ILE A 30 17.00 -26.25 6.42
N ASP A 31 17.76 -27.34 6.40
CA ASP A 31 18.72 -27.70 7.46
C ASP A 31 20.04 -26.94 7.24
N PRO A 32 20.38 -25.95 8.09
CA PRO A 32 21.58 -25.13 7.92
C PRO A 32 22.88 -25.93 8.07
N ASN A 33 22.83 -27.16 8.57
CA ASN A 33 24.03 -28.00 8.66
C ASN A 33 24.43 -28.61 7.32
N LEU A 34 23.53 -28.66 6.34
CA LEU A 34 23.77 -29.31 5.04
C LEU A 34 24.19 -28.35 3.93
N CYS A 35 23.90 -27.05 4.09
CA CYS A 35 24.06 -26.05 3.03
C CYS A 35 24.32 -24.66 3.60
N ASN A 36 24.87 -23.76 2.78
CA ASN A 36 24.86 -22.32 3.06
C ASN A 36 23.52 -21.75 2.62
N ILE A 37 22.91 -20.90 3.44
CA ILE A 37 21.57 -20.35 3.17
C ILE A 37 21.70 -18.86 2.89
N HIS A 38 21.23 -18.42 1.73
CA HIS A 38 21.13 -17.00 1.38
C HIS A 38 19.68 -16.64 1.13
N VAL A 39 19.14 -15.69 1.90
CA VAL A 39 17.80 -15.15 1.68
C VAL A 39 17.91 -13.73 1.14
N ILE A 40 17.32 -13.47 -0.03
CA ILE A 40 17.38 -12.19 -0.72
C ILE A 40 15.99 -11.59 -0.78
N SER A 41 15.79 -10.42 -0.19
CA SER A 41 14.51 -9.69 -0.22
C SER A 41 14.73 -8.22 0.13
N THR A 42 13.85 -7.33 -0.33
CA THR A 42 13.89 -5.91 0.08
C THR A 42 13.43 -5.70 1.54
N ARG A 43 12.78 -6.71 2.13
CA ARG A 43 12.19 -6.70 3.47
C ARG A 43 12.75 -7.85 4.33
N ASN A 44 13.17 -7.56 5.55
CA ASN A 44 13.81 -8.52 6.47
C ASN A 44 12.86 -9.37 7.31
N HIS A 45 11.56 -9.33 7.05
CA HIS A 45 10.56 -10.02 7.86
C HIS A 45 9.47 -10.64 6.98
N MET A 46 8.79 -11.63 7.53
CA MET A 46 7.52 -12.14 7.05
C MET A 46 6.39 -11.23 7.53
N VAL A 47 5.40 -11.02 6.68
CA VAL A 47 4.13 -10.39 7.06
C VAL A 47 3.06 -11.47 7.16
N PHE A 48 2.39 -11.54 8.32
CA PHE A 48 1.23 -12.38 8.56
C PHE A 48 -0.01 -11.73 7.93
N THR A 49 -0.09 -11.84 6.61
CA THR A 49 -1.09 -11.14 5.78
C THR A 49 -2.56 -11.33 6.22
N PRO A 50 -3.01 -12.45 6.82
CA PRO A 50 -4.40 -12.59 7.25
C PRO A 50 -4.84 -11.65 8.37
N LEU A 51 -3.91 -11.11 9.16
CA LEU A 51 -4.22 -10.13 10.21
C LEU A 51 -3.87 -8.69 9.81
N LEU A 52 -3.36 -8.49 8.59
CA LEU A 52 -2.97 -7.17 8.09
C LEU A 52 -4.14 -6.17 8.05
N PRO A 53 -5.39 -6.54 7.66
CA PRO A 53 -6.50 -5.60 7.67
C PRO A 53 -6.74 -4.95 9.04
N GLN A 54 -6.58 -5.69 10.14
CA GLN A 54 -6.76 -5.17 11.50
C GLN A 54 -5.71 -4.13 11.91
N THR A 55 -4.59 -4.04 11.18
CA THR A 55 -3.56 -3.02 11.45
C THR A 55 -3.89 -1.65 10.89
N THR A 56 -4.82 -1.58 9.92
CA THR A 56 -5.20 -0.34 9.25
C THR A 56 -6.05 0.58 10.13
N THR A 57 -6.79 0.02 11.09
CA THR A 57 -7.69 0.75 12.01
C THR A 57 -7.17 0.79 13.45
N GLY A 58 -5.96 0.26 13.71
CA GLY A 58 -5.37 0.25 15.06
C GLY A 58 -5.89 -0.85 15.99
N THR A 59 -6.64 -1.85 15.50
CA THR A 59 -6.98 -3.05 16.29
C THR A 59 -5.75 -3.89 16.59
N LEU A 60 -4.80 -3.96 15.65
CA LEU A 60 -3.50 -4.56 15.84
C LEU A 60 -2.39 -3.57 15.48
N GLU A 61 -1.31 -3.58 16.23
CA GLU A 61 -0.10 -2.86 15.82
C GLU A 61 0.65 -3.57 14.68
N PHE A 62 1.31 -2.78 13.83
CA PHE A 62 2.01 -3.26 12.63
C PHE A 62 3.04 -4.36 12.94
N ARG A 63 3.74 -4.23 14.06
CA ARG A 63 4.77 -5.19 14.49
C ARG A 63 4.18 -6.52 14.98
N SER A 64 2.90 -6.57 15.33
CA SER A 64 2.22 -7.80 15.78
C SER A 64 2.00 -8.80 14.66
N VAL A 65 2.01 -8.34 13.40
CA VAL A 65 1.89 -9.17 12.20
C VAL A 65 3.23 -9.36 11.48
N CYS A 66 4.36 -8.96 12.10
CA CYS A 66 5.70 -9.07 11.52
C CYS A 66 6.58 -10.08 12.26
N GLU A 67 7.23 -10.97 11.53
CA GLU A 67 8.24 -11.89 12.08
C GLU A 67 9.56 -11.78 11.31
N PRO A 68 10.66 -11.27 11.94
CA PRO A 68 11.97 -11.21 11.31
C PRO A 68 12.43 -12.55 10.75
N ILE A 69 13.03 -12.56 9.56
CA ILE A 69 13.53 -13.79 8.92
C ILE A 69 14.62 -14.47 9.76
N THR A 70 15.39 -13.68 10.51
CA THR A 70 16.41 -14.19 11.44
C THR A 70 15.82 -14.88 12.66
N ASN A 71 14.56 -14.60 13.03
CA ASN A 71 13.87 -15.37 14.06
C ASN A 71 13.34 -16.70 13.49
N ILE A 72 12.92 -16.68 12.23
CA ILE A 72 12.39 -17.85 11.50
C ILE A 72 13.51 -18.85 11.17
N GLN A 73 14.68 -18.34 10.76
CA GLN A 73 15.89 -19.11 10.50
C GLN A 73 17.09 -18.44 11.20
N PRO A 74 17.34 -18.78 12.48
CA PRO A 74 18.42 -18.21 13.29
C PRO A 74 19.83 -18.37 12.70
N ALA A 75 20.04 -19.38 11.85
CA ALA A 75 21.33 -19.57 11.19
C ALA A 75 21.74 -18.36 10.34
N LEU A 76 20.78 -17.58 9.79
CA LEU A 76 21.04 -16.38 9.00
C LEU A 76 21.78 -15.26 9.75
N ALA A 77 21.84 -15.33 11.08
CA ALA A 77 22.60 -14.39 11.91
C ALA A 77 24.11 -14.68 11.93
N LYS A 78 24.57 -15.82 11.37
CA LYS A 78 25.96 -16.25 11.41
C LYS A 78 26.44 -16.64 10.02
N LEU A 79 27.69 -16.29 9.72
CA LEU A 79 28.35 -16.75 8.50
C LEU A 79 28.49 -18.28 8.51
N PRO A 80 28.41 -18.94 7.34
CA PRO A 80 28.30 -18.35 5.99
C PRO A 80 26.87 -17.96 5.55
N HIS A 81 25.84 -18.23 6.36
CA HIS A 81 24.46 -17.89 6.02
C HIS A 81 24.24 -16.37 6.02
N ARG A 82 23.38 -15.86 5.14
CA ARG A 82 23.12 -14.42 5.04
C ARG A 82 21.69 -14.09 4.66
N PHE A 83 21.16 -13.03 5.27
CA PHE A 83 20.07 -12.24 4.70
C PHE A 83 20.67 -11.05 3.92
N LEU A 84 20.24 -10.84 2.68
CA LEU A 84 20.69 -9.76 1.82
C LEU A 84 19.49 -8.87 1.46
N ARG A 85 19.56 -7.61 1.90
CA ARG A 85 18.57 -6.60 1.53
C ARG A 85 18.86 -6.10 0.12
N SER A 86 18.12 -6.58 -0.87
CA SER A 86 18.41 -6.30 -2.28
C SER A 86 17.19 -6.40 -3.18
N VAL A 87 17.23 -5.68 -4.30
CA VAL A 87 16.31 -5.86 -5.43
C VAL A 87 16.92 -6.86 -6.40
N ILE A 88 16.13 -7.85 -6.81
CA ILE A 88 16.52 -8.83 -7.83
C ILE A 88 15.99 -8.31 -9.17
N TYR A 89 16.86 -8.26 -10.18
CA TYR A 89 16.47 -7.79 -11.52
C TYR A 89 16.60 -8.87 -12.61
N ASP A 90 17.36 -9.94 -12.35
CA ASP A 90 17.52 -11.03 -13.30
C ASP A 90 17.99 -12.32 -12.58
N VAL A 91 17.74 -13.47 -13.21
CA VAL A 91 18.30 -14.77 -12.80
C VAL A 91 18.88 -15.44 -14.03
N ASP A 92 20.16 -15.73 -13.96
CA ASP A 92 20.86 -16.52 -14.96
C ASP A 92 20.76 -17.99 -14.58
N PHE A 93 19.97 -18.75 -15.35
CA PHE A 93 19.78 -20.18 -15.13
C PHE A 93 20.96 -21.02 -15.62
N ASP A 94 21.72 -20.51 -16.59
CA ASP A 94 22.82 -21.23 -17.23
C ASP A 94 24.09 -21.06 -16.41
N GLU A 95 24.39 -19.82 -15.98
CA GLU A 95 25.52 -19.50 -15.08
C GLU A 95 25.20 -19.74 -13.59
N LYS A 96 23.95 -20.07 -13.27
CA LYS A 96 23.44 -20.27 -11.90
C LYS A 96 23.72 -19.09 -10.96
N GLN A 97 23.33 -17.90 -11.39
CA GLN A 97 23.49 -16.66 -10.61
C GLN A 97 22.21 -15.86 -10.49
N VAL A 98 21.97 -15.31 -9.31
CA VAL A 98 20.92 -14.30 -9.08
C VAL A 98 21.57 -12.93 -9.17
N LYS A 99 21.07 -12.06 -10.05
CA LYS A 99 21.60 -10.71 -10.23
C LYS A 99 20.82 -9.72 -9.39
N CYS A 100 21.54 -9.00 -8.53
CA CYS A 100 20.98 -8.18 -7.47
C CYS A 100 21.52 -6.75 -7.52
N VAL A 101 20.74 -5.83 -6.97
CA VAL A 101 21.15 -4.47 -6.63
C VAL A 101 21.01 -4.31 -5.12
N GLY A 102 22.10 -3.93 -4.45
CA GLY A 102 22.11 -3.72 -3.01
C GLY A 102 21.25 -2.53 -2.60
N VAL A 103 20.40 -2.72 -1.59
CA VAL A 103 19.54 -1.65 -1.03
C VAL A 103 19.95 -1.46 0.43
N GLY A 104 21.06 -0.75 0.63
CA GLY A 104 21.61 -0.44 1.95
C GLY A 104 22.18 0.96 1.93
N VAL A 105 21.34 1.95 2.20
CA VAL A 105 21.75 3.35 2.22
C VAL A 105 21.15 4.01 3.44
N VAL A 106 22.01 4.69 4.20
CA VAL A 106 21.65 5.63 5.26
C VAL A 106 21.77 7.03 4.66
N GLY A 107 20.67 7.79 4.63
CA GLY A 107 20.61 9.12 4.01
C GLY A 107 20.02 9.07 2.60
N GLY A 108 18.71 9.28 2.49
CA GLY A 108 17.98 9.30 1.23
C GLY A 108 18.32 10.54 0.42
N SER A 109 19.11 10.39 -0.64
CA SER A 109 19.10 11.31 -1.79
C SER A 109 18.77 10.52 -3.05
N GLU A 110 18.22 11.18 -4.06
CA GLU A 110 17.84 10.53 -5.33
C GLU A 110 19.07 10.02 -6.12
N ASN A 111 20.29 10.48 -5.78
CA ASN A 111 21.53 10.19 -6.50
C ASN A 111 22.45 9.19 -5.77
N VAL A 112 21.91 8.33 -4.91
CA VAL A 112 22.75 7.40 -4.16
C VAL A 112 23.28 6.28 -5.07
N PRO A 113 24.60 5.98 -5.03
CA PRO A 113 25.17 4.88 -5.79
C PRO A 113 24.57 3.53 -5.33
N VAL A 114 24.03 2.79 -6.30
CA VAL A 114 23.53 1.43 -6.09
C VAL A 114 24.51 0.40 -6.67
N ASN A 115 24.95 -0.55 -5.86
CA ASN A 115 25.93 -1.54 -6.29
C ASN A 115 25.25 -2.81 -6.82
N LYS A 116 25.58 -3.17 -8.06
CA LYS A 116 25.20 -4.46 -8.65
C LYS A 116 26.13 -5.56 -8.16
N PHE A 117 25.60 -6.74 -7.91
CA PHE A 117 26.37 -7.94 -7.59
C PHE A 117 25.61 -9.20 -7.97
N SER A 118 26.31 -10.34 -8.04
CA SER A 118 25.70 -11.64 -8.31
C SER A 118 25.83 -12.58 -7.11
N VAL A 119 24.81 -13.40 -6.90
CA VAL A 119 24.82 -14.46 -5.87
C VAL A 119 24.74 -15.82 -6.57
N PRO A 120 25.80 -16.65 -6.51
CA PRO A 120 25.78 -17.99 -7.09
C PRO A 120 24.88 -18.92 -6.27
N TYR A 121 24.26 -19.90 -6.94
CA TYR A 121 23.42 -20.91 -6.29
C TYR A 121 23.67 -22.32 -6.80
N ASP A 122 23.53 -23.30 -5.90
CA ASP A 122 23.40 -24.72 -6.27
C ASP A 122 21.92 -25.12 -6.33
N TYR A 123 21.10 -24.50 -5.48
CA TYR A 123 19.64 -24.60 -5.47
C TYR A 123 19.01 -23.22 -5.36
N LEU A 124 17.99 -22.95 -6.17
CA LEU A 124 17.27 -21.68 -6.18
C LEU A 124 15.79 -21.88 -5.85
N ILE A 125 15.26 -21.06 -4.96
CA ILE A 125 13.84 -21.05 -4.59
C ILE A 125 13.30 -19.64 -4.86
N MET A 126 12.47 -19.52 -5.90
CA MET A 126 11.78 -18.27 -6.23
C MET A 126 10.46 -18.17 -5.48
N ALA A 127 10.36 -17.23 -4.54
CA ALA A 127 9.22 -17.07 -3.63
C ALA A 127 8.90 -15.59 -3.34
N PHE A 128 9.13 -14.71 -4.31
CA PHE A 128 8.96 -13.26 -4.20
C PHE A 128 7.49 -12.79 -4.38
N GLY A 129 6.54 -13.73 -4.52
CA GLY A 129 5.12 -13.43 -4.55
C GLY A 129 4.63 -12.76 -5.84
N ALA A 130 3.53 -12.03 -5.73
CA ALA A 130 2.85 -11.36 -6.84
C ALA A 130 2.60 -9.89 -6.51
N ARG A 131 2.27 -9.10 -7.52
CA ARG A 131 1.86 -7.70 -7.39
C ARG A 131 0.34 -7.57 -7.46
N PRO A 132 -0.24 -6.50 -6.91
CA PRO A 132 -1.61 -6.13 -7.22
C PRO A 132 -1.82 -6.03 -8.73
N ASN A 133 -2.99 -6.43 -9.22
CA ASN A 133 -3.37 -6.22 -10.61
C ASN A 133 -4.36 -5.04 -10.68
N THR A 134 -3.93 -3.97 -11.34
CA THR A 134 -4.74 -2.77 -11.56
C THR A 134 -5.68 -2.91 -12.77
N PHE A 135 -5.53 -3.99 -13.54
CA PHE A 135 -6.22 -4.22 -14.83
C PHE A 135 -6.00 -3.08 -15.83
N ASN A 136 -4.90 -2.32 -15.67
CA ASN A 136 -4.59 -1.11 -16.43
C ASN A 136 -5.67 -0.02 -16.30
N ILE A 137 -6.42 -0.01 -15.19
CA ILE A 137 -7.40 1.03 -14.91
C ILE A 137 -6.64 2.32 -14.53
N PRO A 138 -6.88 3.45 -15.22
CA PRO A 138 -6.16 4.70 -14.96
C PRO A 138 -6.29 5.18 -13.51
N GLY A 139 -5.17 5.61 -12.93
CA GLY A 139 -5.09 6.21 -11.60
C GLY A 139 -5.02 5.21 -10.44
N VAL A 140 -5.25 3.91 -10.66
CA VAL A 140 -5.22 2.93 -9.56
C VAL A 140 -3.83 2.83 -8.91
N GLU A 141 -2.76 2.74 -9.71
CA GLU A 141 -1.40 2.57 -9.18
C GLU A 141 -0.94 3.81 -8.40
N GLU A 142 -1.36 5.00 -8.83
CA GLU A 142 -0.91 6.27 -8.29
C GLU A 142 -1.77 6.75 -7.12
N LYS A 143 -3.07 6.44 -7.13
CA LYS A 143 -4.07 7.07 -6.23
C LYS A 143 -4.69 6.12 -5.22
N ALA A 144 -4.71 4.81 -5.51
CA ALA A 144 -5.27 3.82 -4.58
C ALA A 144 -4.20 3.22 -3.66
N PHE A 145 -4.62 2.84 -2.45
CA PHE A 145 -3.79 2.06 -1.55
C PHE A 145 -4.04 0.57 -1.75
N PHE A 146 -2.99 -0.21 -1.92
CA PHE A 146 -3.07 -1.66 -1.84
C PHE A 146 -3.07 -2.15 -0.39
N LEU A 147 -3.44 -3.41 -0.14
CA LEU A 147 -3.42 -4.00 1.20
C LEU A 147 -2.76 -5.38 1.20
N ARG A 148 -1.43 -5.38 1.00
CA ARG A 148 -0.59 -6.59 0.91
C ARG A 148 0.63 -6.51 1.83
N GLU A 149 1.10 -5.30 2.09
CA GLU A 149 2.33 -4.99 2.81
C GLU A 149 2.07 -4.09 4.02
N VAL A 150 2.95 -4.15 5.02
CA VAL A 150 2.82 -3.33 6.24
C VAL A 150 2.98 -1.84 5.93
N ASN A 151 3.83 -1.48 4.98
CA ASN A 151 3.98 -0.08 4.57
C ASN A 151 2.70 0.47 3.92
N GLU A 152 1.98 -0.36 3.17
CA GLU A 152 0.70 0.03 2.58
C GLU A 152 -0.37 0.17 3.66
N ALA A 153 -0.44 -0.77 4.62
CA ALA A 153 -1.34 -0.67 5.77
C ALA A 153 -1.07 0.58 6.64
N ARG A 154 0.22 0.96 6.78
CA ARG A 154 0.62 2.22 7.41
C ARG A 154 0.10 3.43 6.63
N GLY A 155 0.23 3.42 5.31
CA GLY A 155 -0.31 4.47 4.43
C GLY A 155 -1.83 4.62 4.57
N ILE A 156 -2.55 3.49 4.62
CA ILE A 156 -4.01 3.48 4.85
C ILE A 156 -4.36 4.09 6.21
N ARG A 157 -3.75 3.63 7.32
CA ARG A 157 -4.02 4.17 8.66
C ARG A 157 -3.70 5.66 8.74
N LYS A 158 -2.59 6.07 8.14
CA LYS A 158 -2.16 7.47 8.07
C LYS A 158 -3.19 8.33 7.33
N ARG A 159 -3.59 7.94 6.12
CA ARG A 159 -4.58 8.68 5.32
C ARG A 159 -5.94 8.74 6.04
N LEU A 160 -6.36 7.63 6.65
CA LEU A 160 -7.59 7.57 7.43
C LEU A 160 -7.60 8.61 8.56
N VAL A 161 -6.54 8.63 9.38
CA VAL A 161 -6.42 9.59 10.49
C VAL A 161 -6.30 11.03 9.99
N GLN A 162 -5.56 11.28 8.91
CA GLN A 162 -5.48 12.60 8.28
C GLN A 162 -6.84 13.09 7.80
N ASN A 163 -7.62 12.25 7.12
CA ASN A 163 -8.96 12.60 6.67
C ASN A 163 -9.88 12.97 7.83
N ILE A 164 -9.80 12.23 8.95
CA ILE A 164 -10.57 12.54 10.16
C ILE A 164 -10.14 13.88 10.76
N MET A 165 -8.84 14.13 10.88
CA MET A 165 -8.30 15.39 11.40
C MET A 165 -8.73 16.58 10.53
N THR A 166 -8.63 16.45 9.21
CA THR A 166 -9.04 17.50 8.26
C THR A 166 -10.55 17.70 8.27
N ALA A 167 -11.35 16.63 8.29
CA ALA A 167 -12.81 16.71 8.39
C ALA A 167 -13.27 17.40 9.70
N ASN A 168 -12.45 17.32 10.76
CA ASN A 168 -12.73 17.92 12.05
C ASN A 168 -12.28 19.40 12.18
N LEU A 169 -11.64 19.97 11.15
CA LEU A 169 -11.24 21.38 11.18
C LEU A 169 -12.48 22.29 11.08
N PRO A 170 -12.52 23.42 11.82
CA PRO A 170 -13.60 24.39 11.72
C PRO A 170 -13.77 25.01 10.32
N THR A 171 -12.73 24.94 9.50
CA THR A 171 -12.68 25.48 8.13
C THR A 171 -13.18 24.51 7.07
N THR A 172 -13.44 23.26 7.43
CA THR A 172 -13.84 22.22 6.47
C THR A 172 -15.34 22.26 6.26
N SER A 173 -15.77 22.34 5.00
CA SER A 173 -17.20 22.28 4.65
C SER A 173 -17.78 20.89 4.92
N ILE A 174 -19.11 20.82 5.04
CA ILE A 174 -19.82 19.56 5.26
C ILE A 174 -19.63 18.62 4.06
N GLU A 175 -19.65 19.16 2.84
CA GLU A 175 -19.44 18.42 1.60
C GLU A 175 -18.06 17.77 1.58
N GLU A 176 -17.04 18.52 1.98
CA GLU A 176 -15.67 18.02 2.04
C GLU A 176 -15.48 17.00 3.16
N ALA A 177 -16.07 17.22 4.34
CA ALA A 177 -16.05 16.24 5.41
C ALA A 177 -16.70 14.90 4.99
N LYS A 178 -17.82 14.93 4.24
CA LYS A 178 -18.46 13.73 3.67
C LYS A 178 -17.54 13.01 2.68
N ARG A 179 -16.85 13.75 1.82
CA ARG A 179 -15.88 13.18 0.88
C ARG A 179 -14.74 12.51 1.62
N LEU A 180 -14.08 13.24 2.52
CA LEU A 180 -12.92 12.76 3.31
C LEU A 180 -13.24 11.50 4.12
N LEU A 181 -14.45 11.42 4.70
CA LEU A 181 -14.91 10.32 5.54
C LEU A 181 -15.63 9.20 4.76
N HIS A 182 -15.67 9.28 3.43
CA HIS A 182 -16.10 8.18 2.58
C HIS A 182 -14.88 7.38 2.12
N THR A 183 -14.86 6.09 2.43
CA THR A 183 -13.85 5.13 1.94
C THR A 183 -14.44 4.17 0.94
N VAL A 184 -13.80 4.06 -0.23
CA VAL A 184 -14.17 3.09 -1.28
C VAL A 184 -13.20 1.91 -1.25
N VAL A 185 -13.73 0.71 -1.09
CA VAL A 185 -12.99 -0.56 -1.09
C VAL A 185 -13.28 -1.29 -2.39
N VAL A 186 -12.26 -1.51 -3.22
CA VAL A 186 -12.41 -2.24 -4.48
C VAL A 186 -12.02 -3.70 -4.27
N GLY A 187 -12.97 -4.61 -4.48
CA GLY A 187 -12.83 -6.04 -4.24
C GLY A 187 -13.62 -6.53 -3.02
N GLY A 188 -14.59 -7.39 -3.27
CA GLY A 188 -15.41 -8.10 -2.29
C GLY A 188 -14.82 -9.45 -1.85
N GLY A 189 -13.52 -9.67 -2.05
CA GLY A 189 -12.81 -10.83 -1.51
C GLY A 189 -12.61 -10.73 0.02
N PRO A 190 -12.07 -11.78 0.67
CA PRO A 190 -11.85 -11.79 2.12
C PRO A 190 -11.10 -10.57 2.64
N THR A 191 -10.00 -10.17 2.00
CA THR A 191 -9.20 -9.01 2.43
C THR A 191 -9.98 -7.70 2.41
N GLY A 192 -10.71 -7.42 1.34
CA GLY A 192 -11.52 -6.19 1.22
C GLY A 192 -12.69 -6.18 2.20
N ILE A 193 -13.37 -7.32 2.37
CA ILE A 193 -14.48 -7.44 3.33
C ILE A 193 -14.01 -7.33 4.77
N GLU A 194 -12.91 -7.97 5.14
CA GLU A 194 -12.33 -7.83 6.48
C GLU A 194 -11.97 -6.37 6.76
N PHE A 195 -11.32 -5.69 5.82
CA PHE A 195 -11.01 -4.26 5.96
C PHE A 195 -12.28 -3.40 6.09
N ALA A 196 -13.24 -3.55 5.17
CA ALA A 196 -14.48 -2.76 5.16
C ALA A 196 -15.27 -2.93 6.47
N ALA A 197 -15.39 -4.16 6.98
CA ALA A 197 -16.08 -4.42 8.23
C ALA A 197 -15.35 -3.80 9.43
N ASN A 198 -14.02 -3.94 9.51
CA ASN A 198 -13.21 -3.34 10.58
C ASN A 198 -13.31 -1.79 10.55
N LEU A 199 -13.29 -1.19 9.37
CA LEU A 199 -13.40 0.26 9.20
C LEU A 199 -14.79 0.78 9.58
N ALA A 200 -15.85 0.07 9.18
CA ALA A 200 -17.21 0.48 9.50
C ALA A 200 -17.50 0.41 11.00
N GLU A 201 -16.93 -0.57 11.72
CA GLU A 201 -16.99 -0.61 13.18
C GLU A 201 -16.16 0.51 13.81
N PHE A 202 -14.93 0.72 13.33
CA PHE A 202 -14.08 1.84 13.76
C PHE A 202 -14.80 3.19 13.67
N PHE A 203 -15.49 3.45 12.56
CA PHE A 203 -16.27 4.68 12.40
C PHE A 203 -17.39 4.84 13.42
N ARG A 204 -18.00 3.77 13.90
CA ARG A 204 -19.08 3.85 14.92
C ARG A 204 -18.56 3.89 16.34
N GLU A 205 -17.49 3.15 16.60
CA GLU A 205 -17.01 2.89 17.95
C GLU A 205 -15.97 3.92 18.41
N ASP A 206 -15.10 4.37 17.51
CA ASP A 206 -13.95 5.19 17.88
C ASP A 206 -14.16 6.68 17.51
N ILE A 207 -14.75 6.98 16.34
CA ILE A 207 -14.95 8.38 15.90
C ILE A 207 -15.87 9.16 16.84
N LYS A 208 -16.82 8.48 17.50
CA LYS A 208 -17.67 9.11 18.52
C LYS A 208 -16.88 9.72 19.68
N ASN A 209 -15.68 9.19 19.96
CA ASN A 209 -14.78 9.70 20.99
C ASN A 209 -13.86 10.81 20.47
N VAL A 210 -13.82 11.05 19.15
CA VAL A 210 -13.12 12.16 18.50
C VAL A 210 -14.07 13.34 18.36
N ASN A 211 -15.16 13.16 17.61
CA ASN A 211 -16.23 14.14 17.44
C ASN A 211 -17.50 13.44 16.93
N THR A 212 -18.56 13.44 17.75
CA THR A 212 -19.84 12.79 17.43
C THR A 212 -20.52 13.39 16.20
N SER A 213 -20.28 14.67 15.86
CA SER A 213 -20.86 15.33 14.68
C SER A 213 -20.35 14.78 13.35
N LEU A 214 -19.23 14.06 13.34
CA LEU A 214 -18.68 13.43 12.14
C LEU A 214 -19.34 12.10 11.77
N LEU A 215 -19.98 11.43 12.74
CA LEU A 215 -20.57 10.10 12.55
C LEU A 215 -21.53 9.99 11.34
N PRO A 216 -22.42 10.97 11.08
CA PRO A 216 -23.32 10.92 9.92
C PRO A 216 -22.63 11.01 8.57
N TYR A 217 -21.35 11.41 8.53
CA TYR A 217 -20.57 11.58 7.30
C TYR A 217 -19.69 10.36 6.99
N CYS A 218 -19.45 9.49 7.98
CA CYS A 218 -18.66 8.28 7.84
C CYS A 218 -19.36 7.25 6.93
N LYS A 219 -18.73 6.92 5.80
CA LYS A 219 -19.30 5.98 4.81
C LYS A 219 -18.25 4.98 4.33
N VAL A 220 -18.67 3.72 4.14
CA VAL A 220 -17.83 2.67 3.54
C VAL A 220 -18.60 2.02 2.39
N THR A 221 -18.02 2.04 1.19
CA THR A 221 -18.61 1.42 0.00
C THR A 221 -17.67 0.34 -0.54
N VAL A 222 -18.18 -0.87 -0.77
CA VAL A 222 -17.46 -1.99 -1.40
C VAL A 222 -17.94 -2.15 -2.84
N LEU A 223 -17.01 -2.06 -3.78
CA LEU A 223 -17.25 -2.29 -5.21
C LEU A 223 -16.74 -3.68 -5.60
N GLU A 224 -17.61 -4.56 -6.09
CA GLU A 224 -17.25 -5.91 -6.53
C GLU A 224 -17.90 -6.25 -7.88
N ALA A 225 -17.10 -6.61 -8.88
CA ALA A 225 -17.62 -6.92 -10.21
C ALA A 225 -18.29 -8.31 -10.29
N GLY A 226 -17.84 -9.27 -9.48
CA GLY A 226 -18.34 -10.63 -9.37
C GLY A 226 -19.24 -10.84 -8.15
N GLU A 227 -18.93 -11.88 -7.37
CA GLU A 227 -19.65 -12.19 -6.13
C GLU A 227 -18.80 -11.85 -4.91
N VAL A 228 -19.36 -11.03 -4.02
CA VAL A 228 -18.78 -10.79 -2.69
C VAL A 228 -18.64 -12.10 -1.95
N LEU A 229 -17.45 -12.34 -1.39
CA LEU A 229 -17.06 -13.58 -0.72
C LEU A 229 -17.26 -14.81 -1.62
N GLY A 230 -17.00 -14.67 -2.93
CA GLY A 230 -17.26 -15.71 -3.94
C GLY A 230 -16.60 -17.07 -3.68
N SER A 231 -15.56 -17.13 -2.84
CA SER A 231 -14.93 -18.39 -2.39
C SER A 231 -15.72 -19.17 -1.35
N PHE A 232 -16.79 -18.61 -0.80
CA PHE A 232 -17.68 -19.23 0.18
C PHE A 232 -19.01 -19.62 -0.46
N ASP A 233 -19.72 -20.56 0.16
CA ASP A 233 -21.05 -20.98 -0.28
C ASP A 233 -22.12 -19.91 -0.07
N ALA A 234 -23.23 -20.07 -0.82
CA ALA A 234 -24.30 -19.09 -0.88
C ALA A 234 -24.84 -18.64 0.49
N ALA A 235 -25.02 -19.57 1.43
CA ALA A 235 -25.51 -19.26 2.77
C ALA A 235 -24.54 -18.37 3.57
N LEU A 236 -23.23 -18.67 3.54
CA LEU A 236 -22.21 -17.85 4.20
C LEU A 236 -22.03 -16.49 3.52
N ARG A 237 -22.12 -16.44 2.18
CA ARG A 237 -22.12 -15.17 1.44
C ARG A 237 -23.30 -14.30 1.83
N GLN A 238 -24.50 -14.88 1.93
CA GLN A 238 -25.71 -14.14 2.31
C GLN A 238 -25.61 -13.61 3.74
N TYR A 239 -25.17 -14.46 4.68
CA TYR A 239 -24.92 -14.05 6.05
C TYR A 239 -23.93 -12.87 6.11
N GLY A 240 -22.83 -12.95 5.36
CA GLY A 240 -21.83 -11.89 5.30
C GLY A 240 -22.37 -10.58 4.76
N LYS A 241 -23.13 -10.62 3.65
CA LYS A 241 -23.79 -9.43 3.08
C LYS A 241 -24.77 -8.78 4.08
N VAL A 242 -25.59 -9.57 4.76
CA VAL A 242 -26.52 -9.09 5.79
C VAL A 242 -25.77 -8.45 6.96
N ARG A 243 -24.68 -9.06 7.44
CA ARG A 243 -23.88 -8.50 8.53
C ARG A 243 -23.21 -7.18 8.13
N LEU A 244 -22.63 -7.11 6.93
CA LEU A 244 -22.04 -5.89 6.39
C LEU A 244 -23.06 -4.75 6.27
N ASN A 245 -24.28 -5.06 5.81
CA ASN A 245 -25.36 -4.08 5.75
C ASN A 245 -25.78 -3.57 7.13
N HIS A 246 -25.84 -4.43 8.15
CA HIS A 246 -26.05 -3.99 9.54
C HIS A 246 -24.90 -3.11 10.07
N LEU A 247 -23.68 -3.34 9.58
CA LEU A 247 -22.53 -2.46 9.76
C LEU A 247 -22.54 -1.29 8.75
N GLY A 248 -23.65 -0.97 8.09
CA GLY A 248 -23.79 0.15 7.16
C GLY A 248 -22.73 0.22 6.06
N VAL A 249 -22.15 -0.92 5.69
CA VAL A 249 -21.28 -1.04 4.53
C VAL A 249 -22.17 -1.18 3.31
N GLU A 250 -22.08 -0.23 2.38
CA GLU A 250 -22.78 -0.31 1.10
C GLU A 250 -22.02 -1.23 0.15
N ILE A 251 -22.71 -2.17 -0.49
CA ILE A 251 -22.11 -3.10 -1.44
C ILE A 251 -22.72 -2.83 -2.81
N GLN A 252 -21.89 -2.49 -3.78
CA GLN A 252 -22.31 -2.27 -5.16
C GLN A 252 -21.68 -3.30 -6.09
N LYS A 253 -22.50 -3.96 -6.91
CA LYS A 253 -22.04 -4.92 -7.91
C LYS A 253 -21.67 -4.19 -9.20
N THR A 254 -20.49 -3.59 -9.23
CA THR A 254 -19.99 -2.80 -10.37
C THR A 254 -18.47 -2.90 -10.50
N ALA A 255 -17.96 -2.58 -11.68
CA ALA A 255 -16.52 -2.52 -11.95
C ALA A 255 -16.04 -1.06 -11.88
N VAL A 256 -14.80 -0.85 -11.43
CA VAL A 256 -14.14 0.47 -11.48
C VAL A 256 -13.54 0.69 -12.86
N VAL A 257 -13.64 1.91 -13.37
CA VAL A 257 -13.09 2.33 -14.68
C VAL A 257 -12.09 3.47 -14.59
N GLY A 258 -11.96 4.13 -13.43
CA GLY A 258 -10.95 5.15 -13.18
C GLY A 258 -10.91 5.57 -11.71
N VAL A 259 -9.78 6.08 -11.26
CA VAL A 259 -9.57 6.61 -9.91
C VAL A 259 -8.80 7.93 -9.99
N THR A 260 -9.24 8.94 -9.25
CA THR A 260 -8.51 10.21 -9.06
C THR A 260 -8.11 10.37 -7.59
N ASP A 261 -7.53 11.50 -7.21
CA ASP A 261 -7.25 11.80 -5.80
C ASP A 261 -8.51 11.87 -4.93
N GLU A 262 -9.67 12.14 -5.54
CA GLU A 262 -10.88 12.52 -4.83
C GLU A 262 -12.13 11.71 -5.25
N GLU A 263 -12.05 10.92 -6.32
CA GLU A 263 -13.22 10.25 -6.90
C GLU A 263 -12.89 8.86 -7.45
N VAL A 264 -13.90 7.98 -7.44
CA VAL A 264 -13.88 6.68 -8.13
C VAL A 264 -14.98 6.64 -9.18
N PHE A 265 -14.60 6.31 -10.41
CA PHE A 265 -15.51 6.18 -11.56
C PHE A 265 -15.89 4.72 -11.75
N THR A 266 -17.18 4.45 -11.85
CA THR A 266 -17.72 3.09 -12.01
C THR A 266 -18.26 2.84 -13.40
N LYS A 267 -18.31 1.57 -13.81
CA LYS A 267 -18.87 1.15 -15.10
C LYS A 267 -20.38 1.41 -15.20
N SER A 268 -21.07 1.51 -14.06
CA SER A 268 -22.49 1.90 -13.98
C SER A 268 -22.73 3.38 -14.27
N GLY A 269 -21.68 4.19 -14.39
CA GLY A 269 -21.78 5.64 -14.61
C GLY A 269 -21.85 6.46 -13.31
N GLU A 270 -21.84 5.81 -12.15
CA GLU A 270 -21.78 6.48 -10.85
C GLU A 270 -20.35 6.95 -10.56
N VAL A 271 -20.24 8.17 -10.02
CA VAL A 271 -19.00 8.77 -9.54
C VAL A 271 -19.09 8.88 -8.03
N LEU A 272 -18.10 8.34 -7.33
CA LEU A 272 -18.06 8.27 -5.87
C LEU A 272 -16.98 9.21 -5.31
N PRO A 273 -17.34 10.38 -4.76
CA PRO A 273 -16.40 11.24 -4.05
C PRO A 273 -15.88 10.54 -2.80
N THR A 274 -14.57 10.49 -2.59
CA THR A 274 -13.93 9.70 -1.53
C THR A 274 -12.61 10.32 -1.08
N GLY A 275 -12.26 10.11 0.19
CA GLY A 275 -10.97 10.49 0.75
C GLY A 275 -9.95 9.36 0.77
N LEU A 276 -10.38 8.12 0.52
CA LEU A 276 -9.53 6.93 0.61
C LEU A 276 -10.07 5.82 -0.30
N VAL A 277 -9.23 5.36 -1.22
CA VAL A 277 -9.49 4.18 -2.06
C VAL A 277 -8.57 3.05 -1.64
N VAL A 278 -9.13 1.90 -1.28
CA VAL A 278 -8.37 0.68 -0.98
C VAL A 278 -8.62 -0.37 -2.05
N TRP A 279 -7.58 -0.68 -2.82
CA TRP A 279 -7.59 -1.66 -3.89
C TRP A 279 -7.16 -3.04 -3.37
N SER A 280 -8.13 -3.93 -3.17
CA SER A 280 -7.92 -5.25 -2.56
C SER A 280 -8.16 -6.43 -3.51
N THR A 281 -8.31 -6.14 -4.81
CA THR A 281 -8.58 -7.13 -5.87
C THR A 281 -7.42 -7.25 -6.85
N GLY A 282 -7.42 -8.35 -7.59
CA GLY A 282 -6.46 -8.60 -8.66
C GLY A 282 -5.08 -9.03 -8.14
N VAL A 283 -4.62 -10.18 -8.62
CA VAL A 283 -3.24 -10.65 -8.39
C VAL A 283 -2.58 -10.81 -9.75
N GLY A 284 -1.44 -10.14 -9.93
CA GLY A 284 -0.72 -10.05 -11.19
C GLY A 284 0.78 -10.33 -11.05
N SER A 285 1.43 -10.60 -12.17
CA SER A 285 2.86 -10.86 -12.22
C SER A 285 3.67 -9.58 -12.13
N GLY A 286 4.67 -9.57 -11.25
CA GLY A 286 5.61 -8.46 -11.12
C GLY A 286 6.63 -8.37 -12.27
N PRO A 287 7.39 -7.27 -12.36
CA PRO A 287 8.38 -7.05 -13.42
C PRO A 287 9.41 -8.18 -13.54
N ILE A 288 9.95 -8.66 -12.41
CA ILE A 288 10.91 -9.76 -12.40
C ILE A 288 10.31 -11.05 -12.98
N THR A 289 9.06 -11.40 -12.63
CA THR A 289 8.38 -12.57 -13.20
C THR A 289 8.32 -12.50 -14.72
N LYS A 290 8.00 -11.32 -15.26
CA LYS A 290 7.88 -11.08 -16.71
C LYS A 290 9.24 -11.16 -17.40
N ALA A 291 10.31 -10.68 -16.76
CA ALA A 291 11.66 -10.64 -17.32
C ALA A 291 12.38 -12.02 -17.35
N LEU A 292 12.05 -12.92 -16.42
CA LEU A 292 12.72 -14.22 -16.31
C LEU A 292 12.53 -15.10 -17.55
N LYS A 293 13.65 -15.60 -18.10
CA LYS A 293 13.71 -16.51 -19.26
C LYS A 293 13.30 -17.95 -18.91
N CYS A 294 12.03 -18.13 -18.56
CA CYS A 294 11.40 -19.42 -18.27
C CYS A 294 9.93 -19.41 -18.69
N ASP A 295 9.32 -20.59 -18.77
CA ASP A 295 7.95 -20.74 -19.22
C ASP A 295 6.98 -20.01 -18.27
N LYS A 296 5.96 -19.37 -18.85
CA LYS A 296 4.89 -18.70 -18.11
C LYS A 296 3.56 -19.40 -18.33
N THR A 297 2.73 -19.36 -17.31
CA THR A 297 1.32 -19.73 -17.41
C THR A 297 0.56 -18.69 -18.24
N ASN A 298 -0.65 -19.02 -18.69
CA ASN A 298 -1.55 -18.08 -19.38
C ASN A 298 -1.86 -16.80 -18.58
N ARG A 299 -1.71 -16.83 -17.25
CA ARG A 299 -1.88 -15.67 -16.35
C ARG A 299 -0.55 -14.99 -16.00
N GLY A 300 0.54 -15.34 -16.71
CA GLY A 300 1.86 -14.73 -16.56
C GLY A 300 2.67 -15.19 -15.34
N ARG A 301 2.19 -16.15 -14.54
CA ARG A 301 2.97 -16.75 -13.42
C ARG A 301 4.04 -17.70 -13.95
N ILE A 302 5.09 -17.98 -13.18
CA ILE A 302 6.12 -18.97 -13.52
C ILE A 302 5.47 -20.36 -13.61
N SER A 303 5.66 -21.05 -14.74
CA SER A 303 5.20 -22.42 -14.92
C SER A 303 6.05 -23.39 -14.10
N ILE A 304 5.39 -24.29 -13.37
CA ILE A 304 6.05 -25.32 -12.56
C ILE A 304 5.44 -26.71 -12.81
N ASP A 305 6.24 -27.75 -12.57
CA ASP A 305 5.77 -29.13 -12.54
C ASP A 305 5.16 -29.53 -11.17
N ASP A 306 4.75 -30.79 -11.05
CA ASP A 306 4.16 -31.32 -9.81
C ASP A 306 5.15 -31.45 -8.64
N HIS A 307 6.45 -31.23 -8.86
CA HIS A 307 7.49 -31.14 -7.81
C HIS A 307 7.90 -29.69 -7.56
N LEU A 308 7.15 -28.72 -8.09
CA LEU A 308 7.37 -27.28 -7.97
C LEU A 308 8.67 -26.80 -8.64
N ARG A 309 9.22 -27.56 -9.59
CA ARG A 309 10.39 -27.19 -10.37
C ARG A 309 9.97 -26.28 -11.52
N VAL A 310 10.78 -25.27 -11.80
CA VAL A 310 10.52 -24.27 -12.84
C VAL A 310 10.71 -24.88 -14.21
N LEU A 311 9.81 -24.58 -15.14
CA LEU A 311 9.88 -25.08 -16.52
C LEU A 311 10.56 -24.07 -17.46
N ARG A 312 11.37 -24.59 -18.38
CA ARG A 312 11.91 -23.87 -19.55
C ARG A 312 11.86 -24.82 -20.75
N ASP A 313 11.20 -24.41 -21.82
CA ASP A 313 10.98 -25.23 -23.01
C ASP A 313 10.25 -26.55 -22.69
N GLY A 314 9.28 -26.49 -21.77
CA GLY A 314 8.48 -27.63 -21.32
C GLY A 314 9.21 -28.61 -20.40
N LYS A 315 10.46 -28.33 -20.01
CA LYS A 315 11.28 -29.22 -19.17
C LYS A 315 11.68 -28.54 -17.86
N PRO A 316 11.78 -29.29 -16.75
CA PRO A 316 12.20 -28.72 -15.47
C PRO A 316 13.68 -28.31 -15.53
N ILE A 317 13.96 -27.06 -15.11
CA ILE A 317 15.31 -26.56 -14.89
C ILE A 317 15.88 -27.27 -13.64
N PRO A 318 17.04 -27.93 -13.72
CA PRO A 318 17.64 -28.61 -12.58
C PRO A 318 17.85 -27.67 -11.38
N ASN A 319 17.46 -28.12 -10.18
CA ASN A 319 17.65 -27.43 -8.90
C ASN A 319 16.98 -26.05 -8.77
N VAL A 320 16.06 -25.68 -9.65
CA VAL A 320 15.33 -24.40 -9.59
C VAL A 320 13.86 -24.66 -9.30
N PHE A 321 13.37 -24.06 -8.20
CA PHE A 321 12.01 -24.19 -7.72
C PHE A 321 11.31 -22.84 -7.67
N ALA A 322 9.98 -22.84 -7.78
CA ALA A 322 9.18 -21.65 -7.54
C ALA A 322 7.90 -21.97 -6.76
N ALA A 323 7.50 -21.07 -5.87
CA ALA A 323 6.37 -21.28 -4.96
C ALA A 323 5.63 -20.00 -4.59
N GLY A 324 4.42 -20.16 -4.07
CA GLY A 324 3.52 -19.09 -3.73
C GLY A 324 2.97 -18.37 -4.96
N ASP A 325 2.56 -17.12 -4.78
CA ASP A 325 1.77 -16.39 -5.80
C ASP A 325 2.54 -16.13 -7.11
N CYS A 326 3.87 -16.28 -7.12
CA CYS A 326 4.70 -16.09 -8.33
C CYS A 326 4.61 -17.25 -9.33
N ALA A 327 4.10 -18.43 -8.91
CA ALA A 327 4.20 -19.67 -9.67
C ALA A 327 2.89 -20.45 -9.69
N ALA A 328 2.69 -21.27 -10.72
CA ALA A 328 1.58 -22.21 -10.81
C ALA A 328 1.81 -23.31 -11.84
N SER A 329 1.19 -24.46 -11.59
CA SER A 329 1.02 -25.49 -12.62
C SER A 329 0.05 -25.01 -13.68
N ASN A 330 0.35 -25.28 -14.96
CA ASN A 330 -0.53 -24.99 -16.08
C ASN A 330 -1.78 -25.87 -16.07
N GLU A 331 -1.62 -27.14 -15.69
CA GLU A 331 -2.73 -28.12 -15.66
C GLU A 331 -3.59 -27.97 -14.41
N LYS A 332 -2.95 -27.77 -13.25
CA LYS A 332 -3.61 -27.76 -11.93
C LYS A 332 -3.25 -26.49 -11.15
N PRO A 333 -3.67 -25.30 -11.63
CA PRO A 333 -3.34 -24.05 -10.97
C PRO A 333 -3.96 -24.00 -9.57
N LEU A 334 -3.14 -23.76 -8.56
CA LEU A 334 -3.60 -23.52 -7.19
C LEU A 334 -3.93 -22.03 -6.97
N PRO A 335 -4.86 -21.73 -6.04
CA PRO A 335 -5.21 -20.36 -5.70
C PRO A 335 -4.06 -19.64 -4.98
N THR A 336 -4.01 -18.32 -5.11
CA THR A 336 -3.00 -17.44 -4.50
C THR A 336 -3.30 -17.23 -3.01
N LEU A 337 -3.03 -18.25 -2.20
CA LEU A 337 -3.32 -18.29 -0.76
C LEU A 337 -2.06 -18.51 0.06
N ALA A 338 -1.99 -17.85 1.23
CA ALA A 338 -0.98 -18.08 2.27
C ALA A 338 -0.84 -19.58 2.64
N ALA A 339 -1.96 -20.29 2.75
CA ALA A 339 -1.99 -21.72 3.05
C ALA A 339 -1.36 -22.59 1.95
N VAL A 340 -1.49 -22.19 0.69
CA VAL A 340 -0.83 -22.87 -0.44
C VAL A 340 0.67 -22.57 -0.39
N ALA A 341 1.02 -21.29 -0.31
CA ALA A 341 2.40 -20.83 -0.32
C ALA A 341 3.24 -21.43 0.82
N SER A 342 2.74 -21.44 2.07
CA SER A 342 3.44 -22.03 3.22
C SER A 342 3.72 -23.52 3.05
N ARG A 343 2.77 -24.27 2.48
CA ARG A 343 2.91 -25.71 2.25
C ARG A 343 3.87 -26.02 1.11
N GLN A 344 3.82 -25.25 0.03
CA GLN A 344 4.80 -25.34 -1.05
C GLN A 344 6.21 -25.03 -0.52
N GLY A 345 6.37 -23.97 0.27
CA GLY A 345 7.65 -23.64 0.91
C GLY A 345 8.16 -24.76 1.81
N ARG A 346 7.31 -25.29 2.69
CA ARG A 346 7.65 -26.46 3.55
C ARG A 346 8.05 -27.68 2.73
N TYR A 347 7.35 -27.96 1.62
CA TYR A 347 7.66 -29.07 0.73
C TYR A 347 9.07 -28.91 0.13
N ILE A 348 9.34 -27.76 -0.49
CA ILE A 348 10.64 -27.50 -1.13
C ILE A 348 11.79 -27.56 -0.12
N GLY A 349 11.63 -26.96 1.07
CA GLY A 349 12.67 -26.98 2.10
C GLY A 349 13.01 -28.41 2.57
N LYS A 350 12.00 -29.26 2.74
CA LYS A 350 12.21 -30.68 3.07
C LYS A 350 12.82 -31.46 1.91
N GLU A 351 12.41 -31.15 0.69
CA GLU A 351 12.90 -31.82 -0.51
C GLU A 351 14.39 -31.57 -0.74
N ILE A 352 14.84 -30.31 -0.59
CA ILE A 352 16.26 -29.98 -0.65
C ILE A 352 17.05 -30.77 0.41
N ASN A 353 16.56 -30.86 1.65
CA ASN A 353 17.24 -31.65 2.68
C ASN A 353 17.31 -33.15 2.33
N ASN A 354 16.28 -33.71 1.69
CA ASN A 354 16.28 -35.11 1.28
C ASN A 354 17.35 -35.34 0.20
N VAL A 355 17.39 -34.50 -0.83
CA VAL A 355 18.39 -34.57 -1.90
C VAL A 355 19.81 -34.42 -1.34
N LEU A 356 20.04 -33.45 -0.44
CA LEU A 356 21.35 -33.25 0.20
C LEU A 356 21.78 -34.41 1.10
N LYS A 357 20.83 -35.20 1.62
CA LYS A 357 21.08 -36.43 2.39
C LYS A 357 21.18 -37.69 1.51
N GLY A 358 21.12 -37.55 0.18
CA GLY A 358 21.12 -38.69 -0.75
C GLY A 358 19.85 -39.54 -0.67
N LYS A 359 18.75 -38.99 -0.16
CA LYS A 359 17.44 -39.66 -0.11
C LYS A 359 16.71 -39.53 -1.45
N PRO A 360 15.83 -40.48 -1.80
CA PRO A 360 15.01 -40.37 -2.99
C PRO A 360 14.11 -39.13 -2.94
N ILE A 361 13.81 -38.59 -4.14
CA ILE A 361 12.89 -37.46 -4.31
C ILE A 361 11.51 -37.82 -3.74
N SER A 362 10.89 -36.89 -3.02
CA SER A 362 9.58 -37.14 -2.42
C SER A 362 8.49 -37.28 -3.48
N LYS A 363 7.32 -37.78 -3.06
CA LYS A 363 6.11 -37.78 -3.91
C LYS A 363 5.77 -36.37 -4.41
N PRO A 364 5.04 -36.24 -5.53
CA PRO A 364 4.59 -34.96 -6.04
C PRO A 364 3.84 -34.13 -4.99
N PHE A 365 3.92 -32.81 -5.09
CA PHE A 365 3.25 -31.88 -4.19
C PHE A 365 1.73 -31.98 -4.35
N LEU A 366 1.03 -32.25 -3.25
CA LEU A 366 -0.43 -32.30 -3.21
C LEU A 366 -0.97 -31.31 -2.18
N TYR A 367 -1.78 -30.36 -2.64
CA TYR A 367 -2.49 -29.44 -1.77
C TYR A 367 -3.87 -29.99 -1.39
N ARG A 368 -4.16 -30.04 -0.10
CA ARG A 368 -5.49 -30.36 0.44
C ARG A 368 -6.03 -29.16 1.19
N SER A 369 -7.04 -28.47 0.66
CA SER A 369 -7.65 -27.34 1.39
C SER A 369 -8.09 -27.76 2.79
N LEU A 370 -7.94 -26.88 3.78
CA LEU A 370 -8.57 -27.09 5.09
C LEU A 370 -9.89 -26.35 5.20
N GLY A 371 -10.18 -25.47 4.24
CA GLY A 371 -11.25 -24.50 4.33
C GLY A 371 -10.78 -23.06 4.16
N SER A 372 -11.71 -22.14 4.33
CA SER A 372 -11.52 -20.69 4.28
C SER A 372 -12.25 -20.03 5.43
N MET A 373 -11.73 -18.90 5.88
CA MET A 373 -12.34 -18.11 6.95
C MET A 373 -12.19 -16.62 6.62
N ALA A 374 -13.16 -15.82 7.03
CA ALA A 374 -13.11 -14.37 6.94
C ALA A 374 -13.82 -13.75 8.15
N SER A 375 -13.19 -12.78 8.79
CA SER A 375 -13.85 -11.95 9.81
C SER A 375 -14.80 -10.96 9.14
N ILE A 376 -15.90 -10.63 9.82
CA ILE A 376 -16.91 -9.66 9.34
C ILE A 376 -17.21 -8.72 10.51
N GLY A 377 -16.14 -8.08 10.96
CA GLY A 377 -16.09 -7.23 12.16
C GLY A 377 -15.63 -7.97 13.42
N ASN A 378 -15.71 -7.28 14.55
CA ASN A 378 -15.24 -7.67 15.87
C ASN A 378 -16.09 -8.73 16.56
N HIS A 379 -17.31 -8.97 16.05
CA HIS A 379 -18.31 -9.83 16.70
C HIS A 379 -18.77 -11.01 15.84
N SER A 380 -18.25 -11.14 14.61
CA SER A 380 -18.68 -12.19 13.70
C SER A 380 -17.59 -12.60 12.73
N ALA A 381 -17.60 -13.86 12.34
CA ALA A 381 -16.84 -14.36 11.19
C ALA A 381 -17.70 -15.33 10.38
N ILE A 382 -17.16 -15.75 9.23
CA ILE A 382 -17.61 -16.92 8.48
C ILE A 382 -16.45 -17.89 8.36
N VAL A 383 -16.75 -19.17 8.55
CA VAL A 383 -15.80 -20.27 8.55
C VAL A 383 -16.41 -21.39 7.73
N SER A 384 -15.69 -21.88 6.73
CA SER A 384 -16.05 -23.07 5.98
C SER A 384 -14.86 -24.02 6.01
N LEU A 385 -15.02 -25.19 6.63
CA LEU A 385 -13.95 -26.17 6.86
C LEU A 385 -14.32 -27.53 6.24
N GLY A 386 -13.27 -28.29 5.93
CA GLY A 386 -13.38 -29.71 5.56
C GLY A 386 -13.59 -29.97 4.05
N ASN A 387 -12.94 -31.02 3.55
CA ASN A 387 -13.05 -31.46 2.15
C ASN A 387 -14.02 -32.64 1.95
N LYS A 388 -14.25 -33.48 2.99
CA LYS A 388 -15.12 -34.67 2.93
C LYS A 388 -16.44 -34.48 3.67
N PHE A 389 -16.38 -33.85 4.84
CA PHE A 389 -17.55 -33.41 5.60
C PHE A 389 -17.43 -31.91 5.73
N LYS A 390 -18.34 -31.21 5.06
CA LYS A 390 -18.35 -29.76 5.02
C LYS A 390 -18.92 -29.23 6.33
N PHE A 391 -18.16 -28.39 7.01
CA PHE A 391 -18.54 -27.77 8.27
C PHE A 391 -18.51 -26.25 8.10
N ASP A 392 -19.71 -25.66 8.01
CA ASP A 392 -19.88 -24.22 7.91
C ASP A 392 -20.32 -23.65 9.26
N LEU A 393 -19.70 -22.56 9.68
CA LEU A 393 -20.00 -21.84 10.91
C LEU A 393 -20.02 -20.34 10.62
N ASN A 394 -20.92 -19.62 11.29
CA ASN A 394 -20.99 -18.15 11.21
C ASN A 394 -21.22 -17.54 12.60
N GLY A 395 -21.17 -16.21 12.68
CA GLY A 395 -21.42 -15.47 13.92
C GLY A 395 -20.25 -15.49 14.90
N CYS A 396 -20.56 -15.29 16.18
CA CYS A 396 -19.58 -15.20 17.25
C CYS A 396 -18.80 -16.52 17.45
N ALA A 397 -19.47 -17.67 17.31
CA ALA A 397 -18.80 -18.98 17.38
C ALA A 397 -17.73 -19.12 16.28
N ALA A 398 -18.06 -18.72 15.04
CA ALA A 398 -17.09 -18.68 13.95
C ALA A 398 -15.91 -17.74 14.24
N LEU A 399 -16.18 -16.61 14.90
CA LEU A 399 -15.12 -15.66 15.28
C LEU A 399 -14.12 -16.28 16.26
N TRP A 400 -14.58 -17.05 17.25
CA TRP A 400 -13.68 -17.75 18.18
C TRP A 400 -12.84 -18.82 17.50
N VAL A 401 -13.41 -19.53 16.51
CA VAL A 401 -12.66 -20.46 15.67
C VAL A 401 -11.60 -19.71 14.84
N TRP A 402 -11.98 -18.59 14.22
CA TRP A 402 -11.09 -17.72 13.45
C TRP A 402 -9.92 -17.20 14.30
N LYS A 403 -10.20 -16.68 15.51
CA LYS A 403 -9.18 -16.17 16.44
C LYS A 403 -8.23 -17.28 16.88
N SER A 404 -8.78 -18.42 17.29
CA SER A 404 -8.01 -19.59 17.73
C SER A 404 -7.10 -20.14 16.62
N ALA A 405 -7.62 -20.22 15.40
CA ALA A 405 -6.87 -20.70 14.25
C ALA A 405 -5.69 -19.78 13.94
N TYR A 406 -5.88 -18.45 13.88
CA TYR A 406 -4.77 -17.54 13.61
C TYR A 406 -3.77 -17.46 14.76
N LEU A 407 -4.20 -17.51 16.02
CA LEU A 407 -3.28 -17.66 17.15
C LEU A 407 -2.43 -18.93 17.07
N THR A 408 -2.97 -20.02 16.53
CA THR A 408 -2.24 -21.28 16.34
C THR A 408 -1.21 -21.16 15.21
N ILE A 409 -1.57 -20.51 14.10
CA ILE A 409 -0.73 -20.37 12.89
C ILE A 409 0.39 -19.32 13.08
N LEU A 410 0.20 -18.32 13.96
CA LEU A 410 1.26 -17.36 14.28
C LEU A 410 2.55 -18.08 14.71
N GLY A 411 3.66 -17.70 14.09
CA GLY A 411 4.92 -18.46 14.18
C GLY A 411 5.62 -18.39 15.55
N SER A 412 5.56 -17.25 16.24
CA SER A 412 6.30 -17.03 17.50
C SER A 412 5.37 -16.74 18.68
N ILE A 413 5.79 -17.15 19.89
CA ILE A 413 5.08 -16.83 21.13
C ILE A 413 4.96 -15.31 21.35
N ARG A 414 5.99 -14.56 20.96
CA ARG A 414 6.00 -13.09 20.99
C ARG A 414 4.85 -12.51 20.17
N SER A 415 4.70 -12.93 18.92
CA SER A 415 3.63 -12.45 18.04
C SER A 415 2.25 -12.86 18.55
N LYS A 416 2.11 -14.06 19.14
CA LYS A 416 0.86 -14.48 19.80
C LYS A 416 0.49 -13.57 20.97
N LEU A 417 1.44 -13.28 21.86
CA LEU A 417 1.23 -12.38 22.99
C LEU A 417 0.86 -10.97 22.51
N TYR A 418 1.55 -10.43 21.51
CA TYR A 418 1.22 -9.12 20.93
C TYR A 418 -0.21 -9.07 20.37
N VAL A 419 -0.63 -10.10 19.65
CA VAL A 419 -2.00 -10.17 19.11
C VAL A 419 -3.04 -10.28 20.21
N ILE A 420 -2.81 -11.11 21.24
CA ILE A 420 -3.73 -11.25 22.38
C ILE A 420 -3.85 -9.93 23.14
N VAL A 421 -2.73 -9.30 23.46
CA VAL A 421 -2.70 -8.02 24.19
C VAL A 421 -3.38 -6.92 23.39
N ASN A 422 -3.14 -6.82 22.08
CA ASN A 422 -3.80 -5.81 21.25
C ASN A 422 -5.29 -6.08 21.07
N TRP A 423 -5.73 -7.33 20.92
CA TRP A 423 -7.15 -7.65 20.87
C TRP A 423 -7.85 -7.33 22.19
N ALA A 424 -7.27 -7.67 23.33
CA ALA A 424 -7.83 -7.32 24.63
C ALA A 424 -7.83 -5.80 24.85
N GLY A 425 -6.69 -5.16 24.56
CA GLY A 425 -6.52 -3.71 24.70
C GLY A 425 -7.49 -2.92 23.84
N SER A 426 -7.63 -3.26 22.55
CA SER A 426 -8.57 -2.59 21.66
C SER A 426 -10.03 -2.79 22.06
N GLN A 427 -10.38 -3.92 22.67
CA GLN A 427 -11.73 -4.15 23.20
C GLN A 427 -12.00 -3.39 24.50
N ILE A 428 -11.01 -3.21 25.37
CA ILE A 428 -11.18 -2.57 26.69
C ILE A 428 -11.00 -1.05 26.60
N PHE A 429 -10.01 -0.58 25.85
CA PHE A 429 -9.57 0.82 25.82
C PHE A 429 -9.90 1.53 24.50
N GLY A 430 -10.48 0.83 23.52
CA GLY A 430 -10.67 1.35 22.16
C GLY A 430 -9.42 1.19 21.30
N ARG A 431 -9.54 1.47 20.00
CA ARG A 431 -8.42 1.34 19.05
C ARG A 431 -7.48 2.54 19.16
N ASP A 432 -6.19 2.31 18.89
CA ASP A 432 -5.22 3.41 18.87
C ASP A 432 -5.35 4.22 17.56
N ILE A 433 -5.69 5.51 17.68
CA ILE A 433 -5.86 6.44 16.55
C ILE A 433 -4.72 7.46 16.43
N THR A 434 -3.61 7.23 17.11
CA THR A 434 -2.48 8.15 17.14
C THR A 434 -1.96 8.43 15.73
N TYR A 435 -1.93 9.71 15.36
CA TYR A 435 -1.29 10.16 14.13
C TYR A 435 0.23 10.17 14.32
N ILE A 436 0.94 9.41 13.48
CA ILE A 436 2.40 9.44 13.40
C ILE A 436 2.77 9.96 12.00
N GLY A 437 3.18 11.23 11.96
CA GLY A 437 3.62 11.92 10.74
C GLY A 437 4.97 11.45 10.22
N ASP A 438 5.32 11.94 9.02
CA ASP A 438 6.68 11.85 8.49
C ASP A 438 7.38 13.19 8.75
N LEU A 439 8.63 13.16 9.25
CA LEU A 439 9.45 14.36 9.45
C LEU A 439 9.57 15.22 8.18
N ALA A 440 9.51 14.62 6.99
CA ALA A 440 9.48 15.37 5.74
C ALA A 440 8.16 16.14 5.57
N GLU A 441 7.02 15.51 5.82
CA GLU A 441 5.71 16.14 5.74
C GLU A 441 5.51 17.20 6.81
N ASP A 442 5.93 16.95 8.05
CA ASP A 442 5.82 17.92 9.15
C ASP A 442 6.58 19.22 8.82
N ARG A 443 7.75 19.11 8.18
CA ARG A 443 8.51 20.27 7.69
C ARG A 443 7.77 21.02 6.59
N ILE A 444 7.14 20.31 5.66
CA ILE A 444 6.35 20.92 4.58
C ILE A 444 5.15 21.67 5.16
N TYR A 445 4.35 21.04 6.03
CA TYR A 445 3.19 21.69 6.64
C TYR A 445 3.59 22.90 7.49
N SER A 446 4.69 22.79 8.25
CA SER A 446 5.21 23.92 9.03
C SER A 446 5.65 25.08 8.14
N ALA A 447 6.29 24.80 7.00
CA ALA A 447 6.69 25.83 6.04
C ALA A 447 5.46 26.52 5.42
N LEU A 448 4.48 25.74 4.95
CA LEU A 448 3.23 26.27 4.37
C LEU A 448 2.44 27.11 5.38
N ALA A 449 2.32 26.64 6.62
CA ALA A 449 1.67 27.38 7.69
C ALA A 449 2.41 28.70 7.99
N GLY A 450 3.75 28.66 8.03
CA GLY A 450 4.57 29.85 8.19
C GLY A 450 4.38 30.87 7.06
N GLU A 451 4.33 30.41 5.81
CA GLU A 451 4.06 31.25 4.65
C GLU A 451 2.68 31.93 4.73
N GLU A 452 1.64 31.19 5.13
CA GLU A 452 0.28 31.73 5.22
C GLU A 452 0.14 32.77 6.33
N VAL A 453 0.71 32.50 7.51
CA VAL A 453 0.78 33.47 8.61
C VAL A 453 1.52 34.74 8.18
N LEU A 454 2.63 34.60 7.44
CA LEU A 454 3.37 35.75 6.93
C LEU A 454 2.55 36.58 5.91
N LYS A 455 1.74 35.94 5.06
CA LYS A 455 0.82 36.65 4.16
C LYS A 455 -0.24 37.44 4.94
N GLU A 456 -0.84 36.82 5.96
CA GLU A 456 -1.85 37.49 6.80
C GLU A 456 -1.25 38.69 7.56
N MET A 457 -0.06 38.53 8.13
CA MET A 457 0.65 39.61 8.83
C MET A 457 1.00 40.78 7.90
N LYS A 458 1.47 40.49 6.67
CA LYS A 458 1.72 41.54 5.65
C LYS A 458 0.43 42.25 5.24
N GLY A 459 -0.68 41.50 5.09
CA GLY A 459 -2.00 42.05 4.81
C GLY A 459 -2.46 43.01 5.90
N LYS A 460 -2.35 42.61 7.18
CA LYS A 460 -2.70 43.47 8.34
C LYS A 460 -1.86 44.74 8.40
N LYS A 461 -0.53 44.65 8.24
CA LYS A 461 0.36 45.82 8.21
C LYS A 461 0.03 46.79 7.07
N THR A 462 -0.30 46.26 5.90
CA THR A 462 -0.72 47.08 4.74
C THR A 462 -2.04 47.80 5.04
N LEU A 463 -2.99 47.10 5.67
CA LEU A 463 -4.28 47.66 6.06
C LEU A 463 -4.15 48.76 7.14
N GLU A 464 -3.26 48.56 8.12
CA GLU A 464 -2.93 49.55 9.15
C GLU A 464 -2.28 50.79 8.55
N THR A 465 -1.30 50.61 7.66
CA THR A 465 -0.64 51.73 6.96
C THR A 465 -1.66 52.54 6.15
N LEU A 466 -2.58 51.88 5.43
CA LEU A 466 -3.66 52.56 4.70
C LEU A 466 -4.63 53.32 5.62
N LYS A 467 -4.91 52.80 6.82
CA LYS A 467 -5.73 53.50 7.82
C LYS A 467 -5.02 54.74 8.35
N THR A 468 -3.72 54.65 8.67
CA THR A 468 -2.91 55.79 9.13
C THR A 468 -2.84 56.88 8.07
N VAL A 469 -2.57 56.54 6.81
CA VAL A 469 -2.53 57.51 5.70
C VAL A 469 -3.88 58.19 5.48
N LYS A 470 -5.00 57.45 5.57
CA LYS A 470 -6.35 58.04 5.49
C LYS A 470 -6.65 58.98 6.67
N GLN A 471 -6.18 58.63 7.87
CA GLN A 471 -6.38 59.43 9.08
C GLN A 471 -5.54 60.71 9.07
N GLU A 472 -4.30 60.63 8.59
CA GLU A 472 -3.43 61.80 8.35
C GLU A 472 -4.00 62.71 7.26
N SER A 473 -4.52 62.16 6.16
CA SER A 473 -5.20 62.92 5.11
C SER A 473 -6.47 63.62 5.62
N ALA A 474 -7.28 62.94 6.44
CA ALA A 474 -8.47 63.53 7.05
C ALA A 474 -8.11 64.63 8.07
N TYR A 475 -7.06 64.44 8.86
CA TYR A 475 -6.55 65.45 9.79
C TYR A 475 -5.98 66.66 9.05
N ALA A 476 -5.18 66.46 8.00
CA ALA A 476 -4.66 67.55 7.17
C ALA A 476 -5.79 68.37 6.53
N SER A 477 -6.83 67.71 6.00
CA SER A 477 -8.01 68.39 5.46
C SER A 477 -8.76 69.20 6.53
N ALA A 478 -8.89 68.69 7.77
CA ALA A 478 -9.54 69.41 8.86
C ALA A 478 -8.72 70.62 9.35
N VAL A 479 -7.39 70.50 9.40
CA VAL A 479 -6.48 71.59 9.76
C VAL A 479 -6.45 72.67 8.67
N GLU A 480 -6.49 72.30 7.39
CA GLU A 480 -6.64 73.25 6.27
C GLU A 480 -7.97 74.02 6.37
N GLU A 481 -9.06 73.33 6.70
CA GLU A 481 -10.39 73.93 6.86
C GLU A 481 -10.48 74.88 8.08
N GLU A 482 -9.87 74.50 9.20
CA GLU A 482 -9.77 75.34 10.40
C GLU A 482 -8.83 76.55 10.20
N GLY A 483 -7.70 76.35 9.52
CA GLY A 483 -6.76 77.42 9.15
C GLY A 483 -7.36 78.43 8.16
N ALA A 484 -8.20 77.96 7.24
CA ALA A 484 -8.97 78.82 6.35
C ALA A 484 -10.05 79.64 7.09
N ASN A 485 -10.75 79.03 8.07
CA ASN A 485 -11.76 79.74 8.87
C ASN A 485 -11.16 80.78 9.82
N LYS A 486 -9.92 80.58 10.29
CA LYS A 486 -9.20 81.57 11.12
C LYS A 486 -8.42 82.61 10.32
N GLY A 487 -8.48 82.58 8.98
CA GLY A 487 -7.86 83.57 8.09
C GLY A 487 -6.36 83.40 7.87
N PHE A 488 -5.76 82.29 8.31
CA PHE A 488 -4.33 82.00 8.12
C PHE A 488 -4.01 81.33 6.79
N LEU A 489 -5.02 80.78 6.10
CA LEU A 489 -4.90 80.15 4.78
C LEU A 489 -5.96 80.75 3.82
N SER A 490 -5.56 81.08 2.59
CA SER A 490 -6.50 81.56 1.56
C SER A 490 -7.32 80.41 1.00
N ARG A 491 -8.66 80.49 1.05
CA ARG A 491 -9.54 79.54 0.34
C ARG A 491 -9.20 79.53 -1.15
N LYS A 492 -8.74 78.41 -1.69
CA LYS A 492 -8.79 78.19 -3.14
C LYS A 492 -10.27 78.05 -3.52
N LEU A 493 -10.85 79.09 -4.11
CA LEU A 493 -12.11 79.00 -4.83
C LEU A 493 -11.93 77.99 -5.97
N GLY A 494 -12.78 76.98 -6.00
CA GLY A 494 -12.84 76.03 -7.10
C GLY A 494 -13.21 76.74 -8.40
N GLU A 495 -12.35 76.61 -9.41
CA GLU A 495 -12.76 76.84 -10.79
C GLU A 495 -13.51 75.61 -11.29
N SER A 496 -14.83 75.70 -11.24
CA SER A 496 -15.71 74.92 -12.10
C SER A 496 -15.68 75.52 -13.51
N THR A 497 -15.15 74.80 -14.49
CA THR A 497 -15.52 74.98 -15.90
C THR A 497 -16.03 73.65 -16.46
N PRO A 498 -17.21 73.62 -17.10
CA PRO A 498 -17.76 72.42 -17.70
C PRO A 498 -17.33 72.31 -19.16
N ARG A 499 -16.99 71.11 -19.64
CA ARG A 499 -17.15 70.76 -21.06
C ARG A 499 -17.15 69.24 -21.26
N ALA A 500 -18.30 68.75 -21.72
CA ALA A 500 -18.44 67.41 -22.28
C ALA A 500 -18.37 67.46 -23.82
N LEU A 501 -17.69 66.45 -24.38
CA LEU A 501 -17.92 65.76 -25.67
C LEU A 501 -17.79 66.51 -27.02
N HIS A 502 -16.77 66.14 -27.82
CA HIS A 502 -16.94 65.43 -29.11
C HIS A 502 -15.60 65.09 -29.81
N GLY A 503 -15.52 63.87 -30.38
CA GLY A 503 -15.16 63.66 -31.80
C GLY A 503 -13.72 63.34 -32.24
N GLN A 504 -13.49 62.06 -32.55
CA GLN A 504 -12.79 61.49 -33.73
C GLN A 504 -11.24 61.55 -33.90
N THR A 505 -10.67 60.32 -33.91
CA THR A 505 -9.67 59.71 -34.82
C THR A 505 -8.55 60.53 -35.48
N ILE A 506 -7.30 60.03 -35.40
CA ILE A 506 -6.44 59.59 -36.52
C ILE A 506 -5.15 58.90 -35.98
N GLU A 507 -4.62 58.00 -36.80
CA GLU A 507 -3.52 57.04 -36.68
C GLU A 507 -2.09 57.60 -36.45
N ASP A 508 -1.19 56.64 -36.20
CA ASP A 508 0.22 56.55 -36.61
C ASP A 508 1.40 56.79 -35.64
N SER A 509 2.00 55.64 -35.27
CA SER A 509 3.43 55.30 -35.41
C SER A 509 4.42 55.47 -34.23
N GLN A 510 5.34 54.50 -34.18
CA GLN A 510 6.58 54.33 -33.39
C GLN A 510 6.39 53.77 -31.97
N VAL A 511 6.59 52.48 -31.63
CA VAL A 511 7.62 51.43 -31.90
C VAL A 511 8.95 51.59 -31.13
N ALA A 512 9.25 50.51 -30.38
CA ALA A 512 10.51 50.02 -29.78
C ALA A 512 10.96 50.68 -28.45
N HIS A 513 11.33 49.98 -27.37
CA HIS A 513 11.96 48.67 -27.10
C HIS A 513 11.57 48.24 -25.66
N ALA A 514 11.58 46.99 -25.16
CA ALA A 514 12.06 45.70 -25.60
C ALA A 514 11.37 44.60 -24.76
N ALA A 515 10.89 43.54 -25.41
CA ALA A 515 10.62 42.24 -24.80
C ALA A 515 10.89 41.14 -25.85
N ALA A 516 11.49 40.04 -25.39
CA ALA A 516 11.68 38.73 -26.04
C ALA A 516 12.95 38.50 -26.91
N ALA A 517 13.87 37.72 -26.34
CA ALA A 517 14.53 36.57 -26.97
C ALA A 517 14.78 35.56 -25.82
N ALA A 518 14.47 34.26 -25.89
CA ALA A 518 14.68 33.36 -26.99
C ALA A 518 13.74 32.15 -26.93
N LYS A 519 13.23 31.72 -28.08
CA LYS A 519 13.03 30.30 -28.41
C LYS A 519 13.03 30.11 -29.93
N THR A 520 13.91 29.20 -30.34
CA THR A 520 13.86 28.28 -31.50
C THR A 520 13.94 28.82 -32.94
N VAL A 521 15.01 28.41 -33.65
CA VAL A 521 14.96 28.02 -35.07
C VAL A 521 15.73 26.69 -35.24
N GLU A 522 14.92 25.66 -35.47
CA GLU A 522 14.95 24.56 -36.46
C GLU A 522 16.21 23.93 -37.09
N PRO A 523 16.04 22.67 -37.61
CA PRO A 523 17.06 21.83 -38.22
C PRO A 523 17.09 21.94 -39.76
N GLU A 524 18.21 21.59 -40.42
CA GLU A 524 18.20 20.75 -41.63
C GLU A 524 19.59 20.24 -42.07
N LYS A 525 19.54 19.18 -42.87
CA LYS A 525 20.57 18.22 -43.32
C LYS A 525 21.66 18.79 -44.25
N LYS A 526 22.87 18.20 -44.18
CA LYS A 526 23.58 17.47 -45.26
C LYS A 526 25.06 17.24 -44.89
N MET A 527 25.46 16.01 -44.55
CA MET A 527 26.22 15.06 -45.39
C MET A 527 26.54 13.80 -44.58
#